data_AF-A0A9Q9E5R6-F1
#
_entry.id   AF-A0A9Q9E5R6-F1
#
_cell.length_a   1.000
_cell.length_b   1.000
_cell.length_c   1.000
_cell.angle_alpha   90.00
_cell.angle_beta   90.00
_cell.angle_gamma   90.00
#
_symmetry.space_group_name_H-M   'P 1'
#
loop_
_entity.id
_entity.type
_entity.pdbx_description
1 polymer ?
#
loop_
_entity_poly.entity_id
_entity_poly.type
_entity_poly.pdbx_seq_one_letter_code
_entity_poly.pdbx_strand_id
1 'polypeptide(L)'
;MIALLLAVAAQAAPVPATPMPGAIGEQRLPAKGCAAYLWSAADRQLVAMATADPATIRISLGGKIVDLARTGGDVGGAARLGFADAAEYRGGDITARLTMDVVQQEGLTAGAKVPTGSLQIDRAGQDGIVVPVAGLIGCRA
;
A
#
# COMPACT_ATOMS: atom_id res chain seq x y z
N MET A 1 -12.89 -57.11 -28.71
CA MET A 1 -11.81 -56.15 -28.38
C MET A 1 -12.42 -54.77 -28.26
N ILE A 2 -12.66 -54.29 -27.04
CA ILE A 2 -13.12 -52.92 -26.78
C ILE A 2 -12.04 -52.29 -25.91
N ALA A 3 -11.26 -51.40 -26.53
CA ALA A 3 -10.22 -50.64 -25.87
C ALA A 3 -10.88 -49.46 -25.14
N LEU A 4 -10.91 -49.53 -23.81
CA LEU A 4 -11.41 -48.48 -22.95
C LEU A 4 -10.33 -47.37 -22.85
N LEU A 5 -10.53 -46.28 -23.60
CA LEU A 5 -9.69 -45.09 -23.51
C LEU A 5 -9.99 -44.36 -22.19
N LEU A 6 -9.07 -44.45 -21.23
CA LEU A 6 -9.06 -43.65 -20.01
C LEU A 6 -8.68 -42.20 -20.36
N ALA A 7 -9.66 -41.31 -20.43
CA ALA A 7 -9.44 -39.88 -20.48
C ALA A 7 -8.99 -39.39 -19.09
N VAL A 8 -7.69 -39.13 -18.94
CA VAL A 8 -7.14 -38.43 -17.77
C VAL A 8 -7.54 -36.96 -17.88
N ALA A 9 -8.59 -36.57 -17.15
CA ALA A 9 -8.91 -35.16 -16.92
C ALA A 9 -7.83 -34.59 -15.98
N ALA A 10 -6.87 -33.86 -16.55
CA ALA A 10 -5.94 -33.04 -15.79
C ALA A 10 -6.74 -31.91 -15.11
N GLN A 11 -7.16 -32.13 -13.88
CA GLN A 11 -7.76 -31.09 -13.04
C GLN A 11 -6.65 -30.09 -12.71
N ALA A 12 -6.71 -28.89 -13.28
CA ALA A 12 -5.81 -27.80 -12.92
C ALA A 12 -5.99 -27.50 -11.42
N ALA A 13 -4.92 -27.68 -10.64
CA ALA A 13 -4.93 -27.30 -9.24
C ALA A 13 -5.18 -25.79 -9.12
N PRO A 14 -5.99 -25.33 -8.16
CA PRO A 14 -6.19 -23.90 -7.94
C PRO A 14 -4.84 -23.26 -7.61
N VAL A 15 -4.47 -22.23 -8.39
CA VAL A 15 -3.29 -21.41 -8.12
C VAL A 15 -3.55 -20.70 -6.78
N PRO A 16 -2.65 -20.79 -5.79
CA PRO A 16 -2.79 -20.04 -4.55
C PRO A 16 -2.91 -18.55 -4.89
N ALA A 17 -3.94 -17.88 -4.37
CA ALA A 17 -4.08 -16.45 -4.56
C ALA A 17 -2.83 -15.74 -4.01
N THR A 18 -2.19 -14.93 -4.84
CA THR A 18 -1.05 -14.11 -4.40
C THR A 18 -1.52 -13.25 -3.23
N PRO A 19 -0.82 -13.27 -2.08
CA PRO A 19 -1.28 -12.52 -0.92
C PRO A 19 -1.19 -11.02 -1.21
N MET A 20 -2.33 -10.42 -1.57
CA MET A 20 -2.45 -8.98 -1.76
C MET A 20 -2.69 -8.30 -0.40
N PRO A 21 -2.33 -7.02 -0.23
CA PRO A 21 -2.74 -6.27 0.93
C PRO A 21 -4.26 -6.21 0.98
N GLY A 22 -4.82 -6.44 2.16
CA GLY A 22 -6.26 -6.33 2.37
C GLY A 22 -6.73 -4.88 2.44
N ALA A 23 -8.04 -4.68 2.39
CA ALA A 23 -8.62 -3.38 2.72
C ALA A 23 -8.36 -3.03 4.20
N ILE A 24 -8.04 -1.77 4.47
CA ILE A 24 -7.87 -1.25 5.85
C ILE A 24 -9.16 -0.64 6.41
N GLY A 25 -10.23 -0.61 5.61
CA GLY A 25 -11.50 0.02 5.99
C GLY A 25 -11.41 1.54 6.08
N GLU A 26 -12.47 2.19 6.54
CA GLU A 26 -12.50 3.65 6.67
C GLU A 26 -11.38 4.15 7.61
N GLN A 27 -10.65 5.16 7.17
CA GLN A 27 -9.59 5.79 7.94
C GLN A 27 -9.93 7.25 8.23
N ARG A 28 -9.65 7.69 9.47
CA ARG A 28 -9.86 9.07 9.88
C ARG A 28 -8.65 9.93 9.56
N LEU A 29 -8.90 11.21 9.33
CA LEU A 29 -7.83 12.21 9.29
C LEU A 29 -7.26 12.42 10.69
N PRO A 30 -5.92 12.41 10.86
CA PRO A 30 -5.32 12.75 12.13
C PRO A 30 -5.80 14.11 12.63
N ALA A 31 -5.82 14.29 13.95
CA ALA A 31 -6.23 15.55 14.56
C ALA A 31 -5.33 16.72 14.12
N LYS A 32 -4.06 16.43 13.81
CA LYS A 32 -3.04 17.36 13.31
C LYS A 32 -2.11 16.64 12.33
N GLY A 33 -1.55 17.38 11.38
CA GLY A 33 -0.62 16.86 10.39
C GLY A 33 -1.31 16.32 9.15
N CYS A 34 -0.55 15.61 8.31
CA CYS A 34 -1.02 15.11 7.02
C CYS A 34 -1.09 13.57 7.01
N ALA A 35 -2.05 13.05 6.24
CA ALA A 35 -2.17 11.64 5.93
C ALA A 35 -2.39 11.42 4.44
N ALA A 36 -1.68 10.46 3.86
CA ALA A 36 -1.88 9.94 2.53
C ALA A 36 -2.78 8.71 2.61
N TYR A 37 -3.91 8.74 1.90
CA TYR A 37 -4.86 7.65 1.73
C TYR A 37 -4.63 7.02 0.37
N LEU A 38 -4.36 5.72 0.33
CA LEU A 38 -3.87 5.03 -0.86
C LEU A 38 -4.78 3.86 -1.20
N TRP A 39 -5.38 3.96 -2.38
CA TRP A 39 -6.24 2.93 -2.93
C TRP A 39 -5.48 2.11 -3.97
N SER A 40 -5.73 0.81 -3.99
CA SER A 40 -5.26 -0.08 -5.04
C SER A 40 -5.85 0.36 -6.39
N ALA A 41 -5.00 0.47 -7.41
CA ALA A 41 -5.44 0.83 -8.75
C ALA A 41 -6.27 -0.29 -9.41
N ALA A 42 -6.16 -1.53 -8.93
CA ALA A 42 -6.83 -2.69 -9.51
C ALA A 42 -8.30 -2.80 -9.12
N ASP A 43 -8.59 -2.64 -7.82
CA ASP A 43 -9.91 -2.92 -7.23
C ASP A 43 -10.48 -1.76 -6.40
N ARG A 44 -9.76 -0.64 -6.34
CA ARG A 44 -10.14 0.59 -5.63
C ARG A 44 -10.38 0.38 -4.13
N GLN A 45 -9.83 -0.67 -3.53
CA GLN A 45 -9.83 -0.85 -2.09
C GLN A 45 -8.82 0.11 -1.45
N LEU A 46 -9.15 0.70 -0.30
CA LEU A 46 -8.18 1.46 0.49
C LEU A 46 -7.24 0.44 1.15
N VAL A 47 -5.99 0.39 0.69
CA VAL A 47 -5.02 -0.64 1.08
C VAL A 47 -3.95 -0.11 2.02
N ALA A 48 -3.74 1.21 2.05
CA ALA A 48 -2.80 1.84 2.96
C ALA A 48 -3.21 3.24 3.38
N MET A 49 -2.79 3.63 4.57
CA MET A 49 -2.79 5.02 5.04
C MET A 49 -1.42 5.33 5.62
N ALA A 50 -0.71 6.31 5.06
CA ALA A 50 0.55 6.79 5.61
C ALA A 50 0.35 8.13 6.32
N THR A 51 0.89 8.31 7.52
CA THR A 51 0.88 9.58 8.26
C THR A 51 2.23 10.25 8.18
N ALA A 52 2.23 11.59 8.12
CA ALA A 52 3.45 12.39 8.17
C ALA A 52 4.02 12.48 9.59
N ASP A 53 3.15 12.55 10.59
CA ASP A 53 3.49 12.61 12.02
C ASP A 53 2.39 11.92 12.85
N PRO A 54 2.67 10.80 13.57
CA PRO A 54 3.95 10.08 13.57
C PRO A 54 4.19 9.45 12.20
N ALA A 55 5.44 9.39 11.71
CA ALA A 55 5.76 8.88 10.38
C ALA A 55 5.52 7.35 10.28
N THR A 56 4.27 6.94 10.05
CA THR A 56 3.84 5.54 10.05
C THR A 56 3.05 5.20 8.79
N ILE A 57 2.97 3.91 8.46
CA ILE A 57 2.06 3.40 7.44
C ILE A 57 1.22 2.27 8.02
N ARG A 58 -0.09 2.38 7.86
CA ARG A 58 -1.07 1.34 8.16
C ARG A 58 -1.35 0.52 6.91
N ILE A 59 -1.29 -0.79 7.02
CA ILE A 59 -1.61 -1.76 5.96
C ILE A 59 -2.39 -2.94 6.54
N SER A 60 -3.02 -3.75 5.67
CA SER A 60 -3.63 -5.03 6.04
C SER A 60 -2.91 -6.17 5.37
N LEU A 61 -2.47 -7.17 6.16
CA LEU A 61 -1.80 -8.37 5.66
C LEU A 61 -2.45 -9.60 6.26
N GLY A 62 -2.96 -10.51 5.40
CA GLY A 62 -3.69 -11.70 5.87
C GLY A 62 -4.88 -11.37 6.77
N GLY A 63 -5.58 -10.26 6.49
CA GLY A 63 -6.71 -9.78 7.28
C GLY A 63 -6.36 -9.10 8.61
N LYS A 64 -5.06 -8.92 8.91
CA LYS A 64 -4.61 -8.22 10.11
C LYS A 64 -4.10 -6.83 9.76
N ILE A 65 -4.59 -5.83 10.49
CA ILE A 65 -4.08 -4.47 10.42
C ILE A 65 -2.76 -4.37 11.18
N VAL A 66 -1.75 -3.79 10.53
CA VAL A 66 -0.45 -3.52 11.12
C VAL A 66 -0.02 -2.09 10.80
N ASP A 67 0.59 -1.43 11.77
CA ASP A 67 1.18 -0.11 11.64
C ASP A 67 2.71 -0.25 11.67
N LEU A 68 3.38 0.21 10.63
CA LEU A 68 4.84 0.14 10.48
C LEU A 68 5.44 1.53 10.64
N ALA A 69 6.55 1.63 11.37
CA ALA A 69 7.25 2.89 11.57
C ALA A 69 8.19 3.18 10.40
N ARG A 70 8.28 4.44 9.97
CA ARG A 70 9.26 4.86 8.96
C ARG A 70 10.67 4.64 9.51
N THR A 71 11.51 3.96 8.74
CA THR A 71 12.92 3.70 9.07
C THR A 71 13.89 4.24 8.03
N GLY A 72 13.38 4.66 6.86
CA GLY A 72 14.18 5.26 5.80
C GLY A 72 13.34 6.08 4.82
N GLY A 73 14.02 6.80 3.93
CA GLY A 73 13.44 7.74 2.97
C GLY A 73 13.95 9.17 3.21
N ASP A 74 14.34 9.84 2.13
CA ASP A 74 14.89 11.21 2.19
C ASP A 74 13.77 12.22 2.45
N VAL A 75 13.58 12.58 3.73
CA VAL A 75 12.63 13.63 4.12
C VAL A 75 13.24 15.05 3.98
N GLY A 76 14.46 15.16 3.45
CA GLY A 76 15.17 16.43 3.29
C GLY A 76 14.79 17.16 2.01
N GLY A 77 14.59 18.49 2.10
CA GLY A 77 14.55 19.47 1.00
C GLY A 77 13.38 19.37 -0.01
N ALA A 78 12.93 18.17 -0.35
CA ALA A 78 11.95 17.88 -1.40
C ALA A 78 10.65 17.22 -0.89
N ALA A 79 10.54 16.96 0.43
CA ALA A 79 9.36 16.33 1.00
C ALA A 79 8.10 17.22 0.84
N ARG A 80 7.07 16.70 0.19
CA ARG A 80 5.79 17.41 0.01
C ARG A 80 4.82 16.96 1.09
N LEU A 81 4.34 17.91 1.91
CA LEU A 81 3.38 17.65 2.99
C LEU A 81 3.85 16.59 4.02
N GLY A 82 5.16 16.47 4.25
CA GLY A 82 5.76 15.49 5.16
C GLY A 82 6.00 14.09 4.56
N PHE A 83 5.74 13.91 3.27
CA PHE A 83 6.00 12.68 2.53
C PHE A 83 7.21 12.87 1.60
N ALA A 84 8.16 11.93 1.68
CA ALA A 84 9.22 11.79 0.70
C ALA A 84 8.68 11.09 -0.56
N ASP A 85 9.32 11.29 -1.71
CA ASP A 85 8.95 10.59 -2.95
C ASP A 85 9.08 9.06 -2.79
N ALA A 86 10.02 8.61 -1.95
CA ALA A 86 10.13 7.22 -1.50
C ALA A 86 10.39 7.14 0.00
N ALA A 87 9.64 6.28 0.70
CA ALA A 87 9.78 6.04 2.13
C ALA A 87 9.75 4.53 2.43
N GLU A 88 10.54 4.14 3.42
CA GLU A 88 10.66 2.77 3.88
C GLU A 88 10.16 2.65 5.31
N TYR A 89 9.30 1.68 5.54
CA TYR A 89 8.64 1.42 6.82
C TYR A 89 8.91 -0.01 7.25
N ARG A 90 9.12 -0.23 8.55
CA ARG A 90 9.41 -1.55 9.10
C ARG A 90 8.64 -1.83 10.38
N GLY A 91 8.40 -3.11 10.62
CA GLY A 91 7.83 -3.64 11.87
C GLY A 91 7.88 -5.16 11.84
N GLY A 92 8.52 -5.78 12.84
CA GLY A 92 8.74 -7.22 12.85
C GLY A 92 9.53 -7.71 11.62
N ASP A 93 8.98 -8.69 10.92
CA ASP A 93 9.51 -9.30 9.69
C ASP A 93 9.01 -8.63 8.41
N ILE A 94 8.30 -7.50 8.52
CA ILE A 94 7.68 -6.79 7.40
C ILE A 94 8.47 -5.53 7.07
N THR A 95 8.78 -5.36 5.78
CA THR A 95 9.25 -4.10 5.21
C THR A 95 8.25 -3.63 4.17
N ALA A 96 7.81 -2.37 4.27
CA ALA A 96 7.00 -1.72 3.24
C ALA A 96 7.77 -0.55 2.63
N ARG A 97 7.85 -0.52 1.30
CA ARG A 97 8.39 0.63 0.55
C ARG A 97 7.25 1.30 -0.18
N LEU A 98 7.06 2.59 0.11
CA LEU A 98 6.05 3.42 -0.52
C LEU A 98 6.77 4.45 -1.39
N THR A 99 6.48 4.41 -2.69
CA THR A 99 6.89 5.44 -3.65
C THR A 99 5.64 6.17 -4.15
N MET A 100 5.67 7.49 -4.20
CA MET A 100 4.51 8.29 -4.59
C MET A 100 4.91 9.55 -5.35
N ASP A 101 4.12 9.88 -6.36
CA ASP A 101 4.15 11.19 -6.97
C ASP A 101 3.12 12.08 -6.27
N VAL A 102 3.56 13.10 -5.53
CA VAL A 102 2.66 14.05 -4.88
C VAL A 102 2.51 15.30 -5.74
N VAL A 103 1.27 15.62 -6.13
CA VAL A 103 0.94 16.76 -6.99
C VAL A 103 -0.04 17.69 -6.29
N GLN A 104 0.33 18.97 -6.19
CA GLN A 104 -0.60 20.02 -5.77
C GLN A 104 -1.60 20.28 -6.89
N GLN A 105 -2.89 20.02 -6.64
CA GLN A 105 -3.94 20.33 -7.61
C GLN A 105 -4.59 21.66 -7.24
N GLU A 106 -4.90 22.46 -8.26
CA GLU A 106 -5.71 23.65 -8.11
C GLU A 106 -7.06 23.30 -7.45
N GLY A 107 -7.48 24.13 -6.48
CA GLY A 107 -8.66 23.88 -5.66
C GLY A 107 -8.45 23.02 -4.40
N LEU A 108 -7.27 22.38 -4.21
CA LEU A 108 -6.91 21.72 -2.95
C LEU A 108 -6.09 22.64 -2.06
N THR A 109 -6.69 23.12 -0.97
CA THR A 109 -6.05 24.04 0.00
C THR A 109 -5.36 23.34 1.17
N ALA A 110 -5.88 22.17 1.59
CA ALA A 110 -5.37 21.42 2.75
C ALA A 110 -5.04 19.97 2.38
N GLY A 111 -4.29 19.78 1.30
CA GLY A 111 -3.99 18.45 0.78
C GLY A 111 -3.34 18.46 -0.59
N ALA A 112 -3.15 17.28 -1.16
CA ALA A 112 -2.61 17.07 -2.49
C ALA A 112 -3.18 15.79 -3.11
N LYS A 113 -2.94 15.57 -4.40
CA LYS A 113 -3.23 14.31 -5.07
C LYS A 113 -1.98 13.45 -5.12
N VAL A 114 -2.21 12.14 -5.08
CA VAL A 114 -1.23 11.11 -5.43
C VAL A 114 -1.74 10.42 -6.69
N PRO A 115 -1.51 10.97 -7.90
CA PRO A 115 -2.00 10.34 -9.13
C PRO A 115 -1.46 8.92 -9.33
N THR A 116 -0.20 8.69 -8.92
CA THR A 116 0.54 7.46 -9.12
C THR A 116 1.43 7.17 -7.91
N GLY A 117 1.58 5.89 -7.61
CA GLY A 117 2.48 5.39 -6.59
C GLY A 117 2.58 3.87 -6.62
N SER A 118 3.51 3.34 -5.85
CA SER A 118 3.67 1.90 -5.64
C SER A 118 3.88 1.61 -4.16
N LEU A 119 3.19 0.58 -3.68
CA LEU A 119 3.39 0.00 -2.37
C LEU A 119 4.01 -1.38 -2.55
N GLN A 120 5.29 -1.49 -2.26
CA GLN A 120 5.98 -2.77 -2.16
C GLN A 120 5.95 -3.26 -0.72
N ILE A 121 5.69 -4.56 -0.53
CA ILE A 121 5.70 -5.21 0.77
C ILE A 121 6.51 -6.48 0.67
N ASP A 122 7.56 -6.54 1.48
CA ASP A 122 8.43 -7.70 1.62
C ASP A 122 8.22 -8.31 3.01
N ARG A 123 8.16 -9.65 3.07
CA ARG A 123 8.04 -10.43 4.30
C ARG A 123 9.09 -11.51 4.30
N ALA A 124 9.80 -11.69 5.41
CA ALA A 124 10.85 -12.69 5.50
C ALA A 124 10.32 -14.10 5.14
N GLY A 125 10.99 -14.77 4.21
CA GLY A 125 10.62 -16.12 3.76
C GLY A 125 9.35 -16.20 2.90
N GLN A 126 8.83 -15.08 2.42
CA GLN A 126 7.68 -15.02 1.51
C GLN A 126 8.00 -14.16 0.29
N ASP A 127 7.20 -14.32 -0.77
CA ASP A 127 7.31 -13.47 -1.95
C ASP A 127 6.98 -12.01 -1.62
N GLY A 128 7.80 -11.11 -2.16
CA GLY A 128 7.50 -9.69 -2.18
C GLY A 128 6.35 -9.38 -3.13
N ILE A 129 5.52 -8.42 -2.76
CA ILE A 129 4.41 -7.96 -3.59
C ILE A 129 4.55 -6.47 -3.88
N VAL A 130 4.14 -6.06 -5.07
CA VAL A 130 4.09 -4.64 -5.46
C VAL A 130 2.67 -4.33 -5.91
N VAL A 131 2.06 -3.35 -5.26
CA VAL A 131 0.70 -2.90 -5.55
C VAL A 131 0.74 -1.48 -6.10
N PRO A 132 0.30 -1.25 -7.35
CA PRO A 132 0.08 0.09 -7.86
C PRO A 132 -1.02 0.78 -7.05
N VAL A 133 -0.74 1.99 -6.58
CA VAL A 133 -1.68 2.78 -5.78
C VAL A 133 -1.87 4.16 -6.36
N ALA A 134 -3.04 4.75 -6.09
CA ALA A 134 -3.33 6.15 -6.29
C ALA A 134 -4.07 6.68 -5.06
N GLY A 135 -4.09 7.99 -4.86
CA GLY A 135 -4.59 8.52 -3.62
C GLY A 135 -4.72 10.01 -3.47
N LEU A 136 -4.96 10.39 -2.22
CA LEU A 136 -5.17 11.75 -1.77
C LEU A 136 -4.41 11.96 -0.47
N ILE A 137 -3.83 13.15 -0.31
CA ILE A 137 -3.29 13.62 0.96
C ILE A 137 -4.27 14.62 1.52
N GLY A 138 -4.67 14.43 2.78
CA GLY A 138 -5.39 15.42 3.57
C GLY A 138 -4.53 15.93 4.71
N CYS A 139 -4.65 17.21 5.06
CA CYS A 139 -3.90 17.83 6.15
C CYS A 139 -4.83 18.59 7.11
N ARG A 140 -4.48 18.60 8.39
CA ARG A 140 -5.08 19.44 9.44
C ARG A 140 -4.00 20.21 10.20
N ALA A 141 -4.30 21.46 10.51
CA ALA A 141 -3.44 22.35 11.29
C ALA A 141 -3.63 22.13 12.80
#